data_AF-A0A6B2DR25-F1
#
_entry.id   AF-A0A6B2DR25-F1
#
_cell.length_a   1.000
_cell.length_b   1.000
_cell.length_c   1.000
_cell.angle_alpha   90.00
_cell.angle_beta   90.00
_cell.angle_gamma   90.00
#
_symmetry.space_group_name_H-M   'P 1'
#
loop_
_entity.id
_entity.type
_entity.pdbx_description
1 polymer ?
#
loop_
_entity_poly.entity_id
_entity_poly.type
_entity_poly.pdbx_seq_one_letter_code
_entity_poly.pdbx_strand_id
1 'polypeptide(L)'
;MMTLPLDFVIPDGWTAVDPGDSGAVFVAVHDAAPDEFVPNIAVSVAQRPDDASIDDIADEAVERLSRTLAGLEVLSRRDVGEPAAPGVMQLLRLRTGEGEELIQTQVHLTVPGAVPADRLVLELACTAAPATARALSPGFQRFVGSVRVRQHEGKAQ
;
A
#
# COMPACT_ATOMS: atom_id res chain seq x y z
N MET A 1 -3.31 -19.63 12.16
CA MET A 1 -2.61 -18.58 11.41
C MET A 1 -2.53 -19.03 9.96
N MET A 2 -3.11 -18.28 9.03
CA MET A 2 -2.92 -18.52 7.60
C MET A 2 -1.62 -17.85 7.16
N THR A 3 -0.77 -18.58 6.45
CA THR A 3 0.40 -18.02 5.77
C THR A 3 0.02 -17.72 4.33
N LEU A 4 0.19 -16.48 3.90
CA LEU A 4 -0.11 -16.03 2.55
C LEU A 4 1.19 -15.71 1.80
N PRO A 5 1.72 -16.61 0.96
CA PRO A 5 2.87 -16.29 0.11
C PRO A 5 2.52 -15.10 -0.80
N LEU A 6 3.28 -14.02 -0.63
CA LEU A 6 3.17 -12.79 -1.41
C LEU A 6 4.39 -12.70 -2.32
N ASP A 7 4.17 -12.78 -3.63
CA ASP A 7 5.20 -12.62 -4.65
C ASP A 7 5.04 -11.26 -5.32
N PHE A 8 6.14 -10.57 -5.59
CA PHE A 8 6.19 -9.34 -6.39
C PHE A 8 7.59 -9.09 -6.94
N VAL A 9 7.68 -8.20 -7.92
CA VAL A 9 8.94 -7.76 -8.51
C VAL A 9 9.27 -6.37 -8.00
N ILE A 10 10.37 -6.26 -7.24
CA ILE A 10 10.89 -4.96 -6.76
C ILE A 10 11.29 -4.13 -7.99
N PRO A 11 10.84 -2.88 -8.13
CA PRO A 11 11.20 -2.06 -9.29
C PRO A 11 12.69 -1.71 -9.30
N ASP A 12 13.23 -1.46 -10.50
CA ASP A 12 14.60 -1.01 -10.66
C ASP A 12 14.88 0.27 -9.85
N GLY A 13 16.06 0.33 -9.22
CA GLY A 13 16.47 1.48 -8.38
C GLY A 13 15.93 1.44 -6.95
N TRP A 14 15.18 0.40 -6.57
CA TRP A 14 14.69 0.23 -5.20
C TRP A 14 15.52 -0.81 -4.44
N THR A 15 15.77 -0.52 -3.17
CA THR A 15 16.49 -1.41 -2.25
C THR A 15 15.56 -1.81 -1.11
N ALA A 16 15.35 -3.11 -0.92
CA ALA A 16 14.59 -3.61 0.22
C ALA A 16 15.34 -3.34 1.54
N VAL A 17 14.60 -2.93 2.56
CA VAL A 17 15.12 -2.66 3.90
C VAL A 17 14.25 -3.37 4.94
N ASP A 18 14.76 -3.47 6.18
CA ASP A 18 13.99 -4.02 7.29
C ASP A 18 12.75 -3.13 7.58
N PRO A 19 11.52 -3.68 7.56
CA PRO A 19 10.31 -2.92 7.89
C PRO A 19 10.26 -2.39 9.33
N GLY A 20 11.02 -2.97 10.25
CA GLY A 20 10.98 -2.63 11.68
C GLY A 20 9.57 -2.66 12.28
N ASP A 21 9.26 -1.70 13.16
CA ASP A 21 7.97 -1.61 13.86
C ASP A 21 6.88 -0.84 13.08
N SER A 22 7.06 -0.63 11.77
CA SER A 22 6.13 0.15 10.94
C SER A 22 4.76 -0.52 10.74
N GLY A 23 4.65 -1.82 11.02
CA GLY A 23 3.49 -2.65 10.69
C GLY A 23 3.43 -3.08 9.22
N ALA A 24 4.40 -2.67 8.41
CA ALA A 24 4.57 -3.18 7.06
C ALA A 24 5.21 -4.58 7.07
N VAL A 25 4.81 -5.43 6.12
CA VAL A 25 5.45 -6.72 5.86
C VAL A 25 6.63 -6.60 4.89
N PHE A 26 6.72 -5.49 4.16
CA PHE A 26 7.82 -5.18 3.27
C PHE A 26 7.99 -3.68 3.13
N VAL A 27 9.25 -3.23 3.12
CA VAL A 27 9.62 -1.84 2.82
C VAL A 27 10.78 -1.84 1.81
N ALA A 28 10.69 -0.97 0.81
CA ALA A 28 11.82 -0.63 -0.05
C ALA A 28 12.00 0.88 -0.12
N VAL A 29 13.24 1.30 -0.30
CA VAL A 29 13.61 2.71 -0.45
C VAL A 29 14.26 2.95 -1.80
N HIS A 30 14.11 4.16 -2.33
CA HIS A 30 14.81 4.64 -3.51
C HIS A 30 15.86 5.67 -3.10
N ASP A 31 16.93 5.81 -3.89
CA ASP A 31 17.94 6.84 -3.67
C ASP A 31 17.32 8.25 -3.67
N ALA A 32 17.80 9.09 -2.78
CA ALA A 32 17.43 10.50 -2.63
C ALA A 32 18.69 11.35 -2.39
N ALA A 33 18.62 12.63 -2.70
CA ALA A 33 19.70 13.55 -2.34
C ALA A 33 19.76 13.74 -0.81
N PRO A 34 20.91 14.18 -0.25
CA PRO A 34 20.98 14.57 1.15
C PRO A 34 19.91 15.61 1.49
N ASP A 35 19.30 15.50 2.66
CA ASP A 35 18.24 16.38 3.17
C ASP A 35 16.91 16.34 2.41
N GLU A 36 16.74 15.44 1.43
CA GLU A 36 15.45 15.17 0.80
C GLU A 36 14.73 13.98 1.46
N PHE A 37 13.40 13.99 1.42
CA PHE A 37 12.62 12.81 1.77
C PHE A 37 13.05 11.59 0.95
N VAL A 38 13.39 10.50 1.63
CA VAL A 38 13.74 9.23 1.01
C VAL A 38 12.46 8.55 0.51
N PRO A 39 12.25 8.41 -0.81
CA PRO A 39 11.07 7.75 -1.33
C PRO A 39 11.01 6.31 -0.84
N ASN A 40 9.82 5.87 -0.43
CA ASN A 40 9.61 4.52 0.08
C ASN A 40 8.39 3.87 -0.56
N ILE A 41 8.46 2.54 -0.70
CA ILE A 41 7.34 1.65 -0.93
C ILE A 41 7.13 0.87 0.36
N ALA A 42 5.92 0.87 0.88
CA ALA A 42 5.50 0.02 1.98
C ALA A 42 4.39 -0.93 1.51
N VAL A 43 4.46 -2.18 1.94
CA VAL A 43 3.38 -3.16 1.79
C VAL A 43 2.95 -3.63 3.16
N SER A 44 1.67 -3.54 3.44
CA SER A 44 1.06 -3.98 4.69
C SER A 44 -0.07 -4.95 4.41
N VAL A 45 -0.36 -5.82 5.38
CA VAL A 45 -1.45 -6.81 5.29
C VAL A 45 -2.28 -6.75 6.55
N ALA A 46 -3.61 -6.70 6.40
CA ALA A 46 -4.54 -6.72 7.52
C ALA A 46 -5.64 -7.77 7.29
N GLN A 47 -6.01 -8.49 8.34
CA GLN A 47 -7.25 -9.27 8.36
C GLN A 47 -8.45 -8.33 8.48
N ARG A 48 -9.47 -8.56 7.65
CA ARG A 48 -10.70 -7.78 7.61
C ARG A 48 -11.93 -8.70 7.69
N PRO A 49 -12.23 -9.26 8.88
CA PRO A 49 -13.35 -10.18 9.06
C PRO A 49 -14.72 -9.47 9.10
N ASP A 50 -14.72 -8.14 9.14
CA ASP A 50 -15.90 -7.30 9.06
C ASP A 50 -16.48 -7.24 7.63
N ASP A 51 -17.60 -6.55 7.45
CA ASP A 51 -18.28 -6.34 6.17
C ASP A 51 -17.90 -5.03 5.47
N ALA A 52 -16.95 -4.26 6.03
CA ALA A 52 -16.45 -3.01 5.47
C ALA A 52 -16.07 -3.19 3.99
N SER A 53 -16.54 -2.28 3.14
CA SER A 53 -16.19 -2.25 1.72
C SER A 53 -14.76 -1.77 1.52
N ILE A 54 -14.18 -1.97 0.33
CA ILE A 54 -12.81 -1.51 0.07
C ILE A 54 -12.68 0.02 0.15
N ASP A 55 -13.77 0.75 -0.12
CA ASP A 55 -13.84 2.20 0.02
C ASP A 55 -13.85 2.63 1.49
N ASP A 56 -14.63 1.96 2.33
CA ASP A 56 -14.63 2.21 3.78
C ASP A 56 -13.22 2.02 4.35
N ILE A 57 -12.51 0.99 3.89
CA ILE A 57 -11.14 0.69 4.30
C ILE A 57 -10.16 1.78 3.85
N ALA A 58 -10.34 2.31 2.64
CA ALA A 58 -9.53 3.42 2.16
C ALA A 58 -9.79 4.72 2.95
N ASP A 59 -11.04 4.96 3.36
CA ASP A 59 -11.41 6.08 4.21
C ASP A 59 -10.83 5.94 5.62
N GLU A 60 -10.93 4.75 6.24
CA GLU A 60 -10.28 4.45 7.52
C GLU A 60 -8.76 4.67 7.48
N ALA A 61 -8.11 4.32 6.36
CA ALA A 61 -6.68 4.57 6.19
C ALA A 61 -6.36 6.07 6.13
N VAL A 62 -7.19 6.85 5.43
CA VAL A 62 -7.09 8.31 5.39
C VAL A 62 -7.29 8.92 6.78
N GLU A 63 -8.30 8.47 7.54
CA GLU A 63 -8.54 8.91 8.91
C GLU A 63 -7.38 8.54 9.85
N ARG A 64 -6.78 7.37 9.67
CA ARG A 64 -5.61 6.96 10.44
C ARG A 64 -4.41 7.86 10.15
N LEU A 65 -4.14 8.17 8.88
CA LEU A 65 -3.03 9.05 8.49
C LEU A 65 -3.25 10.49 8.99
N SER A 66 -4.48 11.00 8.88
CA SER A 66 -4.81 12.39 9.27
C SER A 66 -4.63 12.65 10.76
N ARG A 67 -4.68 11.62 11.62
CA ARG A 67 -4.37 11.74 13.06
C ARG A 67 -2.91 12.05 13.36
N THR A 68 -2.00 11.78 12.42
CA THR A 68 -0.54 11.93 12.64
C THR A 68 0.09 13.04 11.80
N LEU A 69 -0.57 13.41 10.69
CA LEU A 69 -0.08 14.42 9.75
C LEU A 69 -0.60 15.81 10.08
N ALA A 70 0.17 16.85 9.75
CA ALA A 70 -0.28 18.23 9.86
C ALA A 70 -1.34 18.59 8.80
N GLY A 71 -1.43 17.81 7.73
CA GLY A 71 -2.46 17.94 6.71
C GLY A 71 -2.52 16.72 5.80
N LEU A 72 -3.71 16.42 5.29
CA LEU A 72 -3.95 15.36 4.32
C LEU A 72 -5.09 15.79 3.39
N GLU A 73 -4.90 15.56 2.10
CA GLU A 73 -5.93 15.77 1.07
C GLU A 73 -5.96 14.57 0.11
N VAL A 74 -7.15 14.02 -0.14
CA VAL A 74 -7.36 13.00 -1.19
C VAL A 74 -7.50 13.73 -2.52
N LEU A 75 -6.52 13.58 -3.41
CA LEU A 75 -6.49 14.25 -4.72
C LEU A 75 -7.34 13.53 -5.76
N SER A 76 -7.30 12.20 -5.72
CA SER A 76 -8.09 11.36 -6.60
C SER A 76 -8.27 9.97 -6.02
N ARG A 77 -9.34 9.31 -6.44
CA ARG A 77 -9.65 7.91 -6.14
C ARG A 77 -10.15 7.24 -7.41
N ARG A 78 -9.80 5.97 -7.60
CA ARG A 78 -10.35 5.12 -8.64
C ARG A 78 -10.46 3.68 -8.16
N ASP A 79 -11.50 3.00 -8.62
CA ASP A 79 -11.68 1.58 -8.38
C ASP A 79 -10.74 0.79 -9.30
N VAL A 80 -10.19 -0.30 -8.77
CA VAL A 80 -9.32 -1.24 -9.49
C VAL A 80 -9.67 -2.67 -9.11
N GLY A 81 -9.13 -3.65 -9.83
CA GLY A 81 -9.41 -5.06 -9.57
C GLY A 81 -10.72 -5.54 -10.20
N GLU A 82 -11.18 -6.70 -9.75
CA GLU A 82 -12.37 -7.39 -10.27
C GLU A 82 -13.47 -7.41 -9.21
N PRO A 83 -14.76 -7.59 -9.58
CA PRO A 83 -15.84 -7.64 -8.59
C PRO A 83 -15.65 -8.69 -7.48
N ALA A 84 -14.96 -9.79 -7.77
CA ALA A 84 -14.65 -10.84 -6.79
C ALA A 84 -13.47 -10.51 -5.87
N ALA A 85 -12.65 -9.52 -6.23
CA ALA A 85 -11.48 -9.06 -5.50
C ALA A 85 -11.32 -7.55 -5.72
N PRO A 86 -12.24 -6.73 -5.15
CA PRO A 86 -12.26 -5.30 -5.40
C PRO A 86 -11.02 -4.64 -4.79
N GLY A 87 -10.56 -3.60 -5.46
CA GLY A 87 -9.45 -2.76 -5.02
C GLY A 87 -9.77 -1.29 -5.23
N VAL A 88 -9.01 -0.43 -4.56
CA VAL A 88 -9.09 1.01 -4.74
C VAL A 88 -7.69 1.59 -4.77
N MET A 89 -7.46 2.51 -5.70
CA MET A 89 -6.24 3.30 -5.77
C MET A 89 -6.59 4.75 -5.47
N GLN A 90 -5.84 5.37 -4.56
CA GLN A 90 -5.96 6.77 -4.21
C GLN A 90 -4.62 7.50 -4.29
N LEU A 91 -4.68 8.77 -4.69
CA LEU A 91 -3.55 9.69 -4.67
C LEU A 91 -3.78 10.69 -3.55
N LEU A 92 -2.85 10.74 -2.60
CA LEU A 92 -2.93 11.59 -1.43
C LEU A 92 -1.84 12.66 -1.47
N ARG A 93 -2.18 13.89 -1.07
CA ARG A 93 -1.22 14.92 -0.67
C ARG A 93 -1.13 14.93 0.85
N LEU A 94 0.09 14.80 1.37
CA LEU A 94 0.38 14.75 2.78
C LEU A 94 1.21 15.99 3.16
N ARG A 95 1.03 16.50 4.37
CA ARG A 95 1.90 17.51 4.98
C ARG A 95 2.43 16.98 6.30
N THR A 96 3.75 16.89 6.42
CA THR A 96 4.42 16.45 7.65
C THR A 96 4.35 17.54 8.74
N GLY A 97 4.70 17.18 9.98
CA GLY A 97 4.77 18.14 11.08
C GLY A 97 5.80 19.25 10.84
N GLU A 98 6.86 18.95 10.10
CA GLU A 98 7.94 19.84 9.67
C GLU A 98 7.53 20.74 8.50
N GLY A 99 6.34 20.53 7.94
CA GLY A 99 5.79 21.31 6.82
C GLY A 99 6.19 20.81 5.43
N GLU A 100 6.87 19.66 5.34
CA GLU A 100 7.19 19.03 4.06
C GLU A 100 5.93 18.50 3.37
N GLU A 101 5.79 18.76 2.07
CA GLU A 101 4.70 18.22 1.26
C GLU A 101 5.15 16.94 0.57
N LEU A 102 4.35 15.88 0.72
CA LEU A 102 4.59 14.58 0.11
C LEU A 102 3.38 14.14 -0.71
N ILE A 103 3.62 13.28 -1.69
CA ILE A 103 2.60 12.58 -2.45
C ILE A 103 2.69 11.10 -2.10
N GLN A 104 1.56 10.52 -1.70
CA GLN A 104 1.43 9.08 -1.49
C GLN A 104 0.44 8.50 -2.50
N THR A 105 0.90 7.58 -3.35
CA THR A 105 0.00 6.73 -4.15
C THR A 105 -0.26 5.46 -3.35
N GLN A 106 -1.52 5.22 -2.99
CA GLN A 106 -1.93 4.12 -2.13
C GLN A 106 -2.91 3.20 -2.87
N VAL A 107 -2.71 1.90 -2.78
CA VAL A 107 -3.55 0.87 -3.39
C VAL A 107 -3.99 -0.10 -2.30
N HIS A 108 -5.29 -0.28 -2.13
CA HIS A 108 -5.83 -1.39 -1.35
C HIS A 108 -6.36 -2.46 -2.28
N LEU A 109 -6.02 -3.72 -2.02
CA LEU A 109 -6.50 -4.87 -2.78
C LEU A 109 -7.14 -5.87 -1.81
N THR A 110 -8.38 -6.26 -2.11
CA THR A 110 -9.03 -7.37 -1.40
C THR A 110 -8.42 -8.69 -1.84
N VAL A 111 -8.05 -9.51 -0.87
CA VAL A 111 -7.66 -10.90 -1.08
C VAL A 111 -8.76 -11.76 -0.48
N PRO A 112 -9.57 -12.44 -1.33
CA PRO A 112 -10.64 -13.29 -0.82
C PRO A 112 -10.05 -14.49 -0.06
N GLY A 113 -10.64 -14.77 1.09
CA GLY A 113 -10.36 -15.98 1.86
C GLY A 113 -11.27 -17.14 1.46
N ALA A 114 -11.04 -18.32 2.03
CA ALA A 114 -11.91 -19.48 1.83
C ALA A 114 -13.30 -19.26 2.47
N VAL A 115 -13.34 -18.50 3.58
CA VAL A 115 -14.55 -17.98 4.21
C VAL A 115 -14.42 -16.46 4.40
N PRO A 116 -15.53 -15.72 4.59
CA PRO A 116 -15.47 -14.26 4.77
C PRO A 116 -14.55 -13.80 5.90
N ALA A 117 -14.45 -14.56 6.99
CA ALA A 117 -13.57 -14.25 8.12
C ALA A 117 -12.06 -14.31 7.77
N ASP A 118 -11.70 -14.98 6.67
CA ASP A 118 -10.31 -15.10 6.19
C ASP A 118 -9.94 -13.99 5.20
N ARG A 119 -10.84 -13.03 4.94
CA ARG A 119 -10.60 -11.90 4.04
C ARG A 119 -9.39 -11.10 4.53
N LEU A 120 -8.45 -10.87 3.61
CA LEU A 120 -7.30 -9.99 3.84
C LEU A 120 -7.41 -8.76 2.95
N VAL A 121 -6.78 -7.67 3.39
CA VAL A 121 -6.52 -6.51 2.57
C VAL A 121 -5.02 -6.26 2.52
N LEU A 122 -4.50 -6.13 1.31
CA LEU A 122 -3.15 -5.63 1.05
C LEU A 122 -3.22 -4.12 0.88
N GLU A 123 -2.39 -3.38 1.60
CA GLU A 123 -2.14 -1.96 1.36
C GLU A 123 -0.75 -1.82 0.76
N LEU A 124 -0.65 -1.21 -0.43
CA LEU A 124 0.61 -0.83 -1.06
C LEU A 124 0.67 0.69 -1.13
N ALA A 125 1.68 1.29 -0.54
CA ALA A 125 1.86 2.73 -0.55
C ALA A 125 3.24 3.09 -1.14
N CYS A 126 3.28 4.05 -2.06
CA CYS A 126 4.51 4.68 -2.52
C CYS A 126 4.47 6.16 -2.14
N THR A 127 5.42 6.59 -1.31
CA THR A 127 5.51 7.96 -0.79
C THR A 127 6.78 8.63 -1.28
N ALA A 128 6.65 9.84 -1.81
CA ALA A 128 7.78 10.64 -2.29
C ALA A 128 7.44 12.14 -2.32
N ALA A 129 8.46 12.99 -2.46
CA ALA A 129 8.26 14.39 -2.79
C ALA A 129 7.50 14.56 -4.14
N PRO A 130 6.77 15.66 -4.38
CA PRO A 130 5.83 15.77 -5.51
C PRO A 130 6.43 15.53 -6.90
N ALA A 131 7.62 16.08 -7.17
CA ALA A 131 8.31 15.88 -8.45
C ALA A 131 8.75 14.42 -8.63
N THR A 132 9.31 13.83 -7.57
CA THR A 132 9.80 12.44 -7.53
C THR A 132 8.65 11.45 -7.65
N ALA A 133 7.50 11.69 -6.99
CA ALA A 133 6.31 10.85 -7.09
C ALA A 133 5.81 10.73 -8.54
N ARG A 134 5.84 11.82 -9.31
CA ARG A 134 5.47 11.80 -10.73
C ARG A 134 6.42 10.92 -11.54
N ALA A 135 7.72 10.99 -11.27
CA ALA A 135 8.73 10.19 -11.96
C ALA A 135 8.64 8.70 -11.61
N LEU A 136 8.35 8.36 -10.35
CA LEU A 136 8.28 6.97 -9.86
C LEU A 136 6.96 6.27 -10.18
N SER A 137 5.88 7.01 -10.45
CA SER A 137 4.53 6.47 -10.67
C SER A 137 4.47 5.30 -11.68
N PRO A 138 5.12 5.34 -12.86
CA PRO A 138 5.11 4.21 -13.79
C PRO A 138 5.78 2.95 -13.22
N GLY A 139 6.86 3.11 -12.43
CA GLY A 139 7.53 1.99 -11.77
C GLY A 139 6.65 1.37 -10.69
N PHE A 140 6.01 2.20 -9.88
CA PHE A 140 5.07 1.74 -8.86
C PHE A 140 3.83 1.05 -9.45
N GLN A 141 3.31 1.51 -10.59
CA GLN A 141 2.22 0.82 -11.27
C GLN A 141 2.62 -0.58 -11.75
N ARG A 142 3.85 -0.75 -12.25
CA ARG A 142 4.39 -2.08 -12.61
C ARG A 142 4.57 -2.97 -11.37
N PHE A 143 5.04 -2.41 -10.26
CA PHE A 143 5.12 -3.10 -8.97
C PHE A 143 3.75 -3.65 -8.55
N VAL A 144 2.73 -2.81 -8.48
CA VAL A 144 1.36 -3.19 -8.11
C VAL A 144 0.84 -4.29 -9.04
N GLY A 145 1.06 -4.18 -10.36
CA GLY A 145 0.67 -5.19 -11.34
C GLY A 145 1.43 -6.52 -11.24
N SER A 146 2.57 -6.54 -10.55
CA SER A 146 3.37 -7.76 -10.31
C SER A 146 2.94 -8.54 -9.08
N VAL A 147 2.16 -7.92 -8.18
CA VAL A 147 1.78 -8.53 -6.92
C VAL A 147 0.87 -9.73 -7.17
N ARG A 148 1.31 -10.89 -6.66
CA ARG A 148 0.57 -12.15 -6.70
C ARG A 148 0.45 -12.69 -5.29
N VAL A 149 -0.79 -12.93 -4.90
CA VAL A 149 -1.10 -13.71 -3.71
C VAL A 149 -1.29 -15.15 -4.14
N ARG A 150 -0.52 -16.07 -3.56
CA ARG A 150 -0.82 -17.50 -3.68
C ARG A 150 -1.68 -17.91 -2.51
N GLN A 151 -2.83 -18.50 -2.79
CA GLN A 151 -3.53 -19.25 -1.75
C GLN A 151 -2.75 -20.55 -1.53
N HIS A 152 -2.32 -20.80 -0.29
CA HIS A 152 -1.77 -22.10 0.06
C HIS A 152 -2.93 -23.08 0.12
N GLU A 153 -3.08 -23.94 -0.89
CA GLU A 153 -3.90 -25.15 -0.78
C GLU A 153 -3.22 -26.05 0.25
N GLY A 154 -3.58 -25.89 1.52
CA GLY A 154 -3.25 -26.89 2.53
C GLY A 154 -3.87 -28.21 2.10
N LYS A 155 -3.05 -29.20 1.73
CA LYS A 155 -3.52 -30.57 1.54
C LYS A 155 -4.30 -30.96 2.79
N ALA A 156 -5.59 -31.24 2.62
CA ALA A 156 -6.37 -31.96 3.61
C ALA A 156 -5.61 -33.23 3.98
N GLN A 157 -5.23 -33.35 5.24
CA GLN A 157 -4.67 -34.57 5.82
C GLN A 157 -5.82 -35.47 6.26
#